data_AF-A0A1Y4HE65-F1
#
_entry.id   AF-A0A1Y4HE65-F1
#
_cell.length_a   1.000
_cell.length_b   1.000
_cell.length_c   1.000
_cell.angle_alpha   90.00
_cell.angle_beta   90.00
_cell.angle_gamma   90.00
#
_symmetry.space_group_name_H-M   'P 1'
#
loop_
_entity.id
_entity.type
_entity.pdbx_description
1 polymer ?
#
loop_
_entity_poly.entity_id
_entity_poly.type
_entity_poly.pdbx_seq_one_letter_code
_entity_poly.pdbx_strand_id
1 'polypeptide(L)'
;MDRQQFFRELCTVLGREGFTTQPEQDDLLPVEWDGRPLCRITEGGGVRYWQEDVATPERDQACERATNLACMVQEYMTLMEQAPPLKAQGLSGDFRVLADFNGTVLAGHPTQYGVHFVTWDWNFDRTGLNYGRYFQENYSGAKQDFATRSGLISKQQVFNEAQLAEIYRCCADTLDAGFDLTYDQEQCIKGVQEQILSGMPNILDHINEQEQHSTDSQSQELTM
;
A
#
# COMPACT_ATOMS: atom_id res chain seq x y z
N MET A 1 8.51 -20.52 5.19
CA MET A 1 9.12 -19.21 5.03
C MET A 1 10.38 -19.15 5.84
N ASP A 2 11.51 -18.77 5.25
CA ASP A 2 12.75 -18.55 6.01
C ASP A 2 12.62 -17.31 6.90
N ARG A 3 12.69 -17.51 8.22
CA ARG A 3 12.55 -16.46 9.24
C ARG A 3 13.51 -15.29 9.00
N GLN A 4 14.74 -15.58 8.58
CA GLN A 4 15.74 -14.53 8.35
C GLN A 4 15.39 -13.66 7.13
N GLN A 5 14.79 -14.25 6.09
CA GLN A 5 14.33 -13.51 4.92
C GLN A 5 13.13 -12.64 5.27
N PHE A 6 12.17 -13.20 6.03
CA PHE A 6 11.00 -12.44 6.48
C PHE A 6 11.39 -11.21 7.32
N PHE A 7 12.23 -11.38 8.35
CA PHE A 7 12.64 -10.23 9.17
C PHE A 7 13.50 -9.23 8.39
N ARG A 8 14.34 -9.69 7.45
CA ARG A 8 15.10 -8.77 6.59
C ARG A 8 14.17 -7.91 5.75
N GLU A 9 13.20 -8.52 5.08
CA GLU A 9 12.22 -7.81 4.26
C GLU A 9 11.38 -6.85 5.12
N LEU A 10 10.92 -7.32 6.27
CA LEU A 10 10.13 -6.53 7.21
C LEU A 10 10.91 -5.31 7.72
N CYS A 11 12.20 -5.45 8.06
CA CYS A 11 13.07 -4.34 8.43
C CYS A 11 13.17 -3.30 7.31
N THR A 12 13.30 -3.73 6.06
CA THR A 12 13.37 -2.83 4.90
C THR A 12 12.06 -2.07 4.72
N VAL A 13 10.91 -2.75 4.79
CA VAL A 13 9.58 -2.13 4.63
C VAL A 13 9.27 -1.18 5.79
N LEU A 14 9.50 -1.59 7.03
CA LEU A 14 9.31 -0.74 8.21
C LEU A 14 10.21 0.51 8.17
N GLY A 15 11.48 0.36 7.76
CA GLY A 15 12.42 1.46 7.65
C GLY A 15 11.98 2.55 6.66
N ARG A 16 11.37 2.14 5.54
CA ARG A 16 10.82 3.08 4.53
C ARG A 16 9.65 3.91 5.07
N GLU A 17 8.87 3.32 5.96
CA GLU A 17 7.71 3.95 6.61
C GLU A 17 8.08 4.70 7.90
N GLY A 18 9.37 4.93 8.15
CA GLY A 18 9.87 5.74 9.27
C GLY A 18 9.95 5.00 10.61
N PHE A 19 9.81 3.68 10.63
CA PHE A 19 10.03 2.87 11.83
C PHE A 19 11.50 2.45 11.94
N THR A 20 11.98 2.28 13.18
CA THR A 20 13.30 1.72 13.45
C THR A 20 13.13 0.31 14.00
N THR A 21 13.97 -0.64 13.57
CA THR A 21 13.95 -2.02 14.08
C THR A 21 15.22 -2.30 14.87
N GLN A 22 15.07 -3.02 15.97
CA GLN A 22 16.20 -3.49 16.79
C GLN A 22 16.53 -4.95 16.43
N PRO A 23 17.72 -5.44 16.79
CA PRO A 23 18.05 -6.86 16.64
C PRO A 23 16.99 -7.77 17.28
N GLU A 24 16.77 -8.93 16.66
CA GLU A 24 15.84 -9.95 17.14
C GLU A 24 16.11 -10.31 18.61
N GLN A 25 15.05 -10.37 19.42
CA GLN A 25 15.08 -10.76 20.83
C GLN A 25 13.93 -11.72 21.11
N ASP A 26 14.23 -12.90 21.66
CA ASP A 26 13.23 -13.92 22.02
C ASP A 26 12.29 -14.28 20.85
N ASP A 27 12.85 -14.48 19.65
CA ASP A 27 12.13 -14.78 18.40
C ASP A 27 11.15 -13.68 17.95
N LEU A 28 11.35 -12.45 18.44
CA LEU A 28 10.57 -11.27 18.10
C LEU A 28 11.47 -10.18 17.52
N LEU A 29 10.99 -9.49 16.50
CA LEU A 29 11.60 -8.28 15.98
C LEU A 29 11.04 -7.06 16.73
N PRO A 30 11.82 -6.37 17.59
CA PRO A 30 11.36 -5.16 18.25
C PRO A 30 11.33 -3.98 17.28
N VAL A 31 10.25 -3.20 17.33
CA VAL A 31 10.00 -2.02 16.49
C VAL A 31 9.84 -0.80 17.37
N GLU A 32 10.51 0.28 16.96
CA GLU A 32 10.48 1.59 17.59
C GLU A 32 9.87 2.62 16.63
N TRP A 33 9.19 3.59 17.20
CA TRP A 33 8.67 4.74 16.49
C TRP A 33 8.91 6.01 17.31
N ASP A 34 9.49 7.02 16.67
CA ASP A 34 9.98 8.25 17.29
C ASP A 34 10.97 8.00 18.45
N GLY A 35 11.91 7.06 18.22
CA GLY A 35 12.96 6.69 19.18
C GLY A 35 12.46 6.00 20.46
N ARG A 36 11.20 5.55 20.49
CA ARG A 36 10.61 4.83 21.63
C ARG A 36 10.03 3.47 21.21
N PRO A 37 10.08 2.46 22.09
CA PRO A 37 9.46 1.15 21.84
C PRO A 37 7.99 1.30 21.44
N LEU A 38 7.58 0.60 20.39
CA LEU A 38 6.19 0.62 19.90
C LEU A 38 5.56 -0.78 19.96
N CYS A 39 6.20 -1.76 19.33
CA CYS A 39 5.68 -3.13 19.29
C CYS A 39 6.80 -4.16 19.03
N ARG A 40 6.43 -5.44 19.02
CA ARG A 40 7.28 -6.59 18.75
C ARG A 40 6.57 -7.50 17.76
N ILE A 41 7.24 -7.87 16.68
CA ILE A 41 6.65 -8.66 15.59
C ILE A 41 7.20 -10.08 15.60
N THR A 42 6.31 -11.06 15.54
CA THR A 42 6.64 -12.50 15.44
C THR A 42 7.01 -12.89 14.02
N GLU A 43 7.67 -14.05 13.85
CA GLU A 43 7.95 -14.63 12.52
C GLU A 43 6.70 -14.90 11.65
N GLY A 44 5.52 -14.99 12.28
CA GLY A 44 4.23 -15.16 11.60
C GLY A 44 3.51 -13.85 11.27
N GLY A 45 4.16 -12.69 11.45
CA GLY A 45 3.55 -11.37 11.24
C GLY A 45 2.63 -10.90 12.36
N GLY A 46 2.42 -11.69 13.42
CA GLY A 46 1.66 -11.28 14.60
C GLY A 46 2.38 -10.19 15.38
N VAL A 47 1.66 -9.15 15.80
CA VAL A 47 2.18 -7.99 16.53
C VAL A 47 1.79 -8.05 18.00
N ARG A 48 2.75 -7.77 18.88
CA ARG A 48 2.58 -7.69 20.33
C ARG A 48 3.06 -6.33 20.82
N TYR A 49 2.30 -5.69 21.69
CA TYR A 49 2.65 -4.40 22.26
C TYR A 49 2.09 -4.30 23.69
N TRP A 50 2.64 -3.37 24.45
CA TRP A 50 2.13 -3.02 25.77
C TRP A 50 1.17 -1.83 25.65
N GLN A 51 0.14 -1.75 26.50
CA GLN A 51 -0.84 -0.65 26.40
C GLN A 51 -0.19 0.72 26.63
N GLU A 52 0.85 0.78 27.48
CA GLU A 52 1.65 1.98 27.70
C GLU A 52 2.36 2.47 26.43
N ASP A 53 2.73 1.58 25.51
CA ASP A 53 3.47 1.92 24.28
C ASP A 53 2.55 2.49 23.18
N VAL A 54 1.23 2.34 23.33
CA VAL A 54 0.19 2.84 22.39
C VAL A 54 -0.82 3.75 23.08
N ALA A 55 -0.43 4.37 24.19
CA ALA A 55 -1.36 5.13 25.04
C ALA A 55 -1.91 6.42 24.41
N THR A 56 -1.36 6.89 23.30
CA THR A 56 -1.84 8.07 22.56
C THR A 56 -2.41 7.68 21.20
N PRO A 57 -3.39 8.42 20.65
CA PRO A 57 -3.97 8.11 19.34
C PRO A 57 -2.94 7.99 18.23
N GLU A 58 -1.91 8.84 18.23
CA GLU A 58 -0.85 8.82 17.22
C GLU A 58 -0.02 7.54 17.30
N ARG A 59 0.23 7.04 18.51
CA ARG A 59 0.99 5.81 18.73
C ARG A 59 0.15 4.58 18.44
N ASP A 60 -1.14 4.60 18.74
CA ASP A 60 -2.09 3.55 18.35
C ASP A 60 -2.13 3.41 16.82
N GLN A 61 -2.30 4.52 16.10
CA GLN A 61 -2.23 4.56 14.64
C GLN A 61 -0.87 4.09 14.10
N ALA A 62 0.25 4.48 14.73
CA ALA A 62 1.56 3.99 14.34
C ALA A 62 1.68 2.46 14.52
N CYS A 63 1.12 1.90 15.60
CA CYS A 63 1.08 0.47 15.85
C CYS A 63 0.19 -0.27 14.85
N GLU A 64 -0.95 0.32 14.47
CA GLU A 64 -1.82 -0.20 13.42
C GLU A 64 -1.09 -0.23 12.07
N ARG A 65 -0.37 0.85 11.70
CA ARG A 65 0.46 0.88 10.49
C ARG A 65 1.53 -0.22 10.51
N ALA A 66 2.27 -0.36 11.61
CA ALA A 66 3.27 -1.43 11.74
C ALA A 66 2.64 -2.83 11.60
N THR A 67 1.42 -3.01 12.13
CA THR A 67 0.64 -4.25 11.99
C THR A 67 0.25 -4.52 10.54
N ASN A 68 -0.26 -3.50 9.84
CA ASN A 68 -0.63 -3.62 8.43
C ASN A 68 0.58 -3.96 7.55
N LEU A 69 1.74 -3.36 7.82
CA LEU A 69 2.99 -3.68 7.14
C LEU A 69 3.43 -5.12 7.43
N ALA A 70 3.39 -5.57 8.69
CA ALA A 70 3.72 -6.95 9.07
C ALA A 70 2.83 -7.98 8.35
N CYS A 71 1.52 -7.74 8.33
CA CYS A 71 0.56 -8.56 7.60
C CYS A 71 0.84 -8.58 6.09
N MET A 72 1.10 -7.41 5.50
CA MET A 72 1.41 -7.28 4.08
C MET A 72 2.66 -8.07 3.70
N VAL A 73 3.76 -7.90 4.44
CA VAL A 73 5.02 -8.61 4.22
C VAL A 73 4.83 -10.11 4.36
N GLN A 74 4.11 -10.54 5.40
CA GLN A 74 3.83 -11.96 5.62
C GLN A 74 3.06 -12.55 4.44
N GLU A 75 2.05 -11.83 3.94
CA GLU A 75 1.19 -12.29 2.84
C GLU A 75 2.02 -12.53 1.58
N TYR A 76 2.73 -11.52 1.09
CA TYR A 76 3.45 -11.65 -0.18
C TYR A 76 4.68 -12.55 -0.06
N MET A 77 5.36 -12.59 1.10
CA MET A 77 6.50 -13.49 1.29
C MET A 77 6.06 -14.95 1.28
N THR A 78 4.92 -15.25 1.91
CA THR A 78 4.31 -16.59 1.87
C THR A 78 3.92 -16.97 0.44
N LEU A 79 3.33 -16.04 -0.31
CA LEU A 79 3.01 -16.26 -1.73
C LEU A 79 4.27 -16.46 -2.57
N MET A 80 5.32 -15.66 -2.39
CA MET A 80 6.59 -15.78 -3.11
C MET A 80 7.25 -17.14 -2.93
N GLU A 81 7.23 -17.67 -1.70
CA GLU A 81 7.79 -18.99 -1.39
C GLU A 81 7.06 -20.13 -2.11
N GLN A 82 5.72 -20.05 -2.17
CA GLN A 82 4.86 -21.09 -2.73
C GLN A 82 4.65 -20.95 -4.25
N ALA A 83 4.76 -19.73 -4.77
CA ALA A 83 4.45 -19.39 -6.16
C ALA A 83 5.35 -20.15 -7.13
N PRO A 84 4.84 -20.69 -8.25
CA PRO A 84 5.68 -21.29 -9.27
C PRO A 84 6.48 -20.23 -10.05
N PRO A 85 7.62 -20.61 -10.68
CA PRO A 85 8.35 -19.69 -11.55
C PRO A 85 7.50 -19.32 -12.77
N LEU A 86 7.46 -18.02 -13.09
CA LEU A 86 6.83 -17.48 -14.28
C LEU A 86 7.71 -17.75 -15.50
N LYS A 87 7.16 -18.48 -16.48
CA LYS A 87 7.85 -18.81 -17.72
C LYS A 87 7.16 -18.14 -18.89
N ALA A 88 7.87 -17.26 -19.57
CA ALA A 88 7.43 -16.61 -20.79
C ALA A 88 8.62 -16.41 -21.73
N GLN A 89 8.36 -16.36 -23.04
CA GLN A 89 9.38 -16.10 -24.05
C GLN A 89 10.02 -14.73 -23.81
N GLY A 90 11.36 -14.70 -23.80
CA GLY A 90 12.12 -13.47 -23.56
C GLY A 90 12.13 -12.99 -22.10
N LEU A 91 11.42 -13.65 -21.17
CA LEU A 91 11.50 -13.34 -19.76
C LEU A 91 12.73 -14.01 -19.15
N SER A 92 13.56 -13.21 -18.48
CA SER A 92 14.74 -13.66 -17.76
C SER A 92 14.69 -13.16 -16.32
N GLY A 93 15.29 -13.91 -15.40
CA GLY A 93 15.22 -13.62 -13.96
C GLY A 93 14.21 -14.50 -13.22
N ASP A 94 14.26 -14.44 -11.89
CA ASP A 94 13.41 -15.24 -11.00
C ASP A 94 12.08 -14.53 -10.73
N PHE A 95 11.19 -14.54 -11.71
CA PHE A 95 9.82 -14.06 -11.52
C PHE A 95 8.94 -15.20 -11.02
N ARG A 96 8.07 -14.92 -10.05
CA ARG A 96 7.14 -15.89 -9.43
C ARG A 96 5.71 -15.46 -9.68
N VAL A 97 4.85 -16.42 -10.01
CA VAL A 97 3.42 -16.16 -10.27
C VAL A 97 2.67 -16.07 -8.95
N LEU A 98 2.34 -14.86 -8.51
CA LEU A 98 1.55 -14.63 -7.29
C LEU A 98 0.06 -14.80 -7.56
N ALA A 99 -0.42 -14.33 -8.71
CA ALA A 99 -1.78 -14.56 -9.18
C ALA A 99 -1.85 -14.52 -10.71
N ASP A 100 -2.74 -15.31 -11.32
CA ASP A 100 -2.95 -15.33 -12.77
C ASP A 100 -4.45 -15.51 -13.05
N PHE A 101 -5.07 -14.51 -13.67
CA PHE A 101 -6.50 -14.53 -13.96
C PHE A 101 -6.83 -13.70 -15.21
N ASN A 102 -7.72 -14.25 -16.05
CA ASN A 102 -8.30 -13.58 -17.23
C ASN A 102 -7.27 -12.91 -18.16
N GLY A 103 -6.13 -13.57 -18.35
CA GLY A 103 -5.08 -13.06 -19.24
C GLY A 103 -4.17 -12.00 -18.60
N THR A 104 -4.34 -11.66 -17.33
CA THR A 104 -3.40 -10.83 -16.56
C THR A 104 -2.69 -11.69 -15.52
N VAL A 105 -1.41 -11.42 -15.28
CA VAL A 105 -0.60 -12.06 -14.24
C VAL A 105 -0.02 -11.00 -13.30
N LEU A 106 -0.11 -11.24 -11.99
CA LEU A 106 0.66 -10.55 -10.96
C LEU A 106 1.88 -11.42 -10.62
N ALA A 107 3.05 -10.85 -10.85
CA ALA A 107 4.32 -11.50 -10.57
C ALA A 107 5.08 -10.76 -9.47
N GLY A 108 5.82 -11.52 -8.67
CA GLY A 108 6.81 -10.99 -7.75
C GLY A 108 8.23 -11.36 -8.20
N HIS A 109 9.19 -10.50 -7.93
CA HIS A 109 10.60 -10.70 -8.26
C HIS A 109 11.46 -10.33 -7.06
N PRO A 110 12.20 -11.29 -6.47
CA PRO A 110 13.07 -10.98 -5.35
C PRO A 110 14.30 -10.20 -5.85
N THR A 111 14.61 -9.09 -5.19
CA THR A 111 15.79 -8.26 -5.47
C THR A 111 16.63 -8.08 -4.22
N GLN A 112 17.80 -7.44 -4.35
CA GLN A 112 18.61 -7.06 -3.19
C GLN A 112 17.97 -5.97 -2.31
N TYR A 113 16.94 -5.28 -2.80
CA TYR A 113 16.22 -4.20 -2.12
C TYR A 113 14.80 -4.62 -1.68
N GLY A 114 14.52 -5.92 -1.69
CA GLY A 114 13.23 -6.52 -1.38
C GLY A 114 12.47 -6.99 -2.61
N VAL A 115 11.17 -7.23 -2.47
CA VAL A 115 10.35 -7.79 -3.56
C VAL A 115 9.81 -6.68 -4.46
N HIS A 116 10.04 -6.81 -5.77
CA HIS A 116 9.39 -5.97 -6.79
C HIS A 116 8.17 -6.69 -7.34
N PHE A 117 7.09 -5.95 -7.58
CA PHE A 117 5.85 -6.50 -8.12
C PHE A 117 5.61 -5.98 -9.53
N VAL A 118 5.08 -6.83 -10.40
CA VAL A 118 4.80 -6.48 -11.79
C VAL A 118 3.49 -7.10 -12.21
N THR A 119 2.66 -6.34 -12.92
CA THR A 119 1.49 -6.90 -13.62
C THR A 119 1.73 -6.90 -15.12
N TRP A 120 1.46 -8.02 -15.76
CA TRP A 120 1.54 -8.18 -17.21
C TRP A 120 0.25 -8.74 -17.76
N ASP A 121 0.01 -8.50 -19.04
CA ASP A 121 -0.99 -9.24 -19.80
C ASP A 121 -0.30 -10.32 -20.63
N TRP A 122 -0.84 -11.53 -20.60
CA TRP A 122 -0.47 -12.58 -21.53
C TRP A 122 -0.84 -12.16 -22.96
N ASN A 123 0.02 -12.52 -23.92
CA ASN A 123 -0.40 -12.56 -25.31
C ASN A 123 -1.47 -13.64 -25.53
N PHE A 124 -2.11 -13.62 -26.70
CA PHE A 124 -3.24 -14.50 -27.02
C PHE A 124 -2.93 -15.99 -26.84
N ASP A 125 -1.71 -16.41 -27.20
CA ASP A 125 -1.21 -17.78 -27.10
C ASP A 125 -0.54 -18.12 -25.75
N ARG A 126 -0.55 -17.19 -24.79
CA ARG A 126 0.04 -17.32 -23.44
C ARG A 126 1.50 -17.80 -23.44
N THR A 127 2.26 -17.37 -24.43
CA THR A 127 3.69 -17.66 -24.56
C THR A 127 4.57 -16.48 -24.18
N GLY A 128 4.04 -15.25 -24.25
CA GLY A 128 4.75 -14.01 -24.01
C GLY A 128 3.91 -13.04 -23.18
N LEU A 129 4.59 -12.02 -22.64
CA LEU A 129 4.01 -11.02 -21.74
C LEU A 129 4.06 -9.64 -22.41
N ASN A 130 3.00 -8.86 -22.23
CA ASN A 130 2.82 -7.52 -22.77
C ASN A 130 2.36 -6.54 -21.68
N TYR A 131 2.45 -5.24 -21.97
CA TYR A 131 1.90 -4.16 -21.13
C TYR A 131 2.30 -4.25 -19.64
N GLY A 132 3.60 -4.34 -19.34
CA GLY A 132 4.09 -4.43 -17.96
C GLY A 132 3.88 -3.14 -17.17
N ARG A 133 3.28 -3.23 -15.98
CA ARG A 133 3.27 -2.16 -14.98
C ARG A 133 4.08 -2.61 -13.77
N TYR A 134 5.03 -1.78 -13.36
CA TYR A 134 6.02 -2.10 -12.34
C TYR A 134 5.71 -1.32 -11.07
N PHE A 135 5.73 -2.02 -9.94
CA PHE A 135 5.44 -1.49 -8.62
C PHE A 135 6.64 -1.80 -7.75
N GLN A 136 7.48 -0.78 -7.56
CA GLN A 136 8.54 -0.85 -6.57
C GLN A 136 7.91 -0.60 -5.21
N GLU A 137 8.08 -1.52 -4.26
CA GLU A 137 7.73 -1.29 -2.84
C GLU A 137 6.23 -1.08 -2.58
N ASN A 138 5.37 -1.22 -3.59
CA ASN A 138 3.92 -0.98 -3.52
C ASN A 138 3.13 -2.24 -3.89
N TYR A 139 3.10 -3.21 -2.97
CA TYR A 139 2.34 -4.46 -3.16
C TYR A 139 0.83 -4.22 -3.29
N SER A 140 0.27 -3.30 -2.48
CA SER A 140 -1.16 -2.96 -2.51
C SER A 140 -1.59 -2.41 -3.88
N GLY A 141 -0.79 -1.48 -4.44
CA GLY A 141 -1.01 -0.95 -5.79
C GLY A 141 -0.94 -2.03 -6.86
N ALA A 142 0.00 -2.98 -6.74
CA ALA A 142 0.09 -4.12 -7.65
C ALA A 142 -1.15 -5.04 -7.58
N LYS A 143 -1.69 -5.30 -6.37
CA LYS A 143 -2.95 -6.05 -6.19
C LYS A 143 -4.14 -5.33 -6.82
N GLN A 144 -4.26 -4.02 -6.59
CA GLN A 144 -5.37 -3.23 -7.14
C GLN A 144 -5.30 -3.17 -8.67
N ASP A 145 -4.11 -2.96 -9.23
CA ASP A 145 -3.90 -2.96 -10.67
C ASP A 145 -4.22 -4.33 -11.29
N PHE A 146 -3.75 -5.42 -10.68
CA PHE A 146 -4.09 -6.78 -11.10
C PHE A 146 -5.61 -7.01 -11.07
N ALA A 147 -6.28 -6.69 -9.97
CA ALA A 147 -7.73 -6.89 -9.82
C ALA A 147 -8.53 -6.11 -10.88
N THR A 148 -8.07 -4.91 -11.21
CA THR A 148 -8.71 -4.03 -12.20
C THR A 148 -8.45 -4.48 -13.64
N ARG A 149 -7.21 -4.90 -13.96
CA ARG A 149 -6.83 -5.34 -15.32
C ARG A 149 -7.39 -6.71 -15.66
N SER A 150 -7.37 -7.62 -14.69
CA SER A 150 -7.94 -8.96 -14.84
C SER A 150 -9.48 -8.96 -14.85
N GLY A 151 -10.12 -7.83 -14.52
CA GLY A 151 -11.58 -7.70 -14.50
C GLY A 151 -12.24 -8.35 -13.29
N LEU A 152 -11.48 -8.68 -12.24
CA LEU A 152 -12.04 -9.06 -10.94
C LEU A 152 -12.85 -7.92 -10.32
N ILE A 153 -12.46 -6.68 -10.61
CA ILE A 153 -13.19 -5.47 -10.24
C ILE A 153 -13.50 -4.65 -11.49
N SER A 154 -14.72 -4.14 -11.59
CA SER A 154 -15.11 -3.27 -12.69
C SER A 154 -14.42 -1.92 -12.60
N LYS A 155 -13.68 -1.53 -13.65
CA LYS A 155 -13.06 -0.19 -13.77
C LYS A 155 -14.05 0.96 -13.57
N GLN A 156 -15.32 0.75 -13.90
CA GLN A 156 -16.36 1.78 -13.75
C GLN A 156 -16.84 1.96 -12.30
N GLN A 157 -16.49 1.03 -11.42
CA GLN A 157 -16.88 1.01 -10.01
C GLN A 157 -15.72 1.39 -9.07
N VAL A 158 -14.55 1.73 -9.61
CA VAL A 158 -13.35 2.07 -8.83
C VAL A 158 -12.94 3.50 -9.14
N PHE A 159 -12.82 4.32 -8.10
CA PHE A 159 -12.19 5.63 -8.20
C PHE A 159 -10.68 5.49 -8.09
N ASN A 160 -9.94 6.24 -8.91
CA ASN A 160 -8.49 6.37 -8.74
C ASN A 160 -8.15 7.34 -7.59
N GLU A 161 -6.87 7.37 -7.18
CA GLU A 161 -6.41 8.18 -6.05
C GLU A 161 -6.75 9.67 -6.22
N ALA A 162 -6.56 10.23 -7.42
CA ALA A 162 -6.90 11.62 -7.70
C ALA A 162 -8.41 11.89 -7.61
N GLN A 163 -9.24 10.95 -8.08
CA GLN A 163 -10.70 11.04 -7.94
C GLN A 163 -11.11 10.96 -6.47
N LEU A 164 -10.50 10.08 -5.68
CA LEU A 164 -10.78 9.96 -4.25
C LEU A 164 -10.33 11.22 -3.48
N ALA A 165 -9.17 11.79 -3.83
CA ALA A 165 -8.68 13.04 -3.25
C ALA A 165 -9.65 14.21 -3.52
N GLU A 166 -10.14 14.31 -4.76
CA GLU A 166 -11.10 15.35 -5.13
C GLU A 166 -12.47 15.15 -4.47
N ILE A 167 -12.94 13.89 -4.34
CA ILE A 167 -14.16 13.57 -3.60
C ILE A 167 -14.00 13.97 -2.13
N TYR A 168 -12.87 13.62 -1.50
CA TYR A 168 -12.57 13.97 -0.11
C TYR A 168 -12.57 15.49 0.10
N ARG A 169 -11.92 16.24 -0.80
CA ARG A 169 -11.87 17.70 -0.79
C ARG A 169 -13.27 18.30 -0.89
N CYS A 170 -14.08 17.84 -1.85
CA CYS A 170 -15.48 18.26 -1.99
C CYS A 170 -16.31 17.97 -0.73
N CYS A 171 -16.09 16.82 -0.08
CA CYS A 171 -16.75 16.48 1.18
C CYS A 171 -16.36 17.44 2.31
N ALA A 172 -15.07 17.76 2.46
CA ALA A 172 -14.57 18.70 3.46
C ALA A 172 -15.16 20.11 3.23
N ASP A 173 -15.05 20.62 2.00
CA ASP A 173 -15.61 21.91 1.60
C ASP A 173 -17.11 22.02 1.93
N THR A 174 -17.86 20.93 1.70
CA THR A 174 -19.31 20.90 1.95
C THR A 174 -19.65 20.95 3.44
N LEU A 175 -18.87 20.25 4.28
CA LEU A 175 -19.07 20.27 5.73
C LEU A 175 -18.68 21.62 6.34
N ASP A 176 -17.63 22.27 5.82
CA ASP A 176 -17.13 23.54 6.33
C ASP A 176 -17.93 24.77 5.83
N ALA A 177 -18.56 24.66 4.66
CA ALA A 177 -19.33 25.76 4.05
C ALA A 177 -20.61 26.15 4.80
N GLY A 178 -21.02 25.40 5.84
CA GLY A 178 -22.17 25.73 6.68
C GLY A 178 -23.51 25.61 5.96
N PHE A 179 -23.63 24.69 4.99
CA PHE A 179 -24.91 24.38 4.35
C PHE A 179 -25.91 23.78 5.36
N ASP A 180 -27.21 24.04 5.16
CA ASP A 180 -28.29 23.38 5.90
C ASP A 180 -28.43 21.91 5.44
N LEU A 181 -27.51 21.08 5.89
CA LEU A 181 -27.53 19.63 5.68
C LEU A 181 -28.51 18.99 6.67
N THR A 182 -29.24 17.96 6.20
CA THR A 182 -29.92 17.08 7.15
C THR A 182 -28.90 16.25 7.92
N TYR A 183 -29.27 15.79 9.12
CA TYR A 183 -28.42 14.88 9.90
C TYR A 183 -27.92 13.69 9.08
N ASP A 184 -28.81 13.06 8.30
CA ASP A 184 -28.45 11.89 7.47
C ASP A 184 -27.47 12.25 6.35
N GLN A 185 -27.60 13.44 5.74
CA GLN A 185 -26.66 13.92 4.73
C GLN A 185 -25.28 14.17 5.33
N GLU A 186 -25.22 14.84 6.48
CA GLU A 186 -23.97 15.12 7.18
C GLU A 186 -23.25 13.81 7.59
N GLN A 187 -23.99 12.83 8.13
CA GLN A 187 -23.43 11.52 8.48
C GLN A 187 -22.95 10.75 7.24
N CYS A 188 -23.69 10.83 6.13
CA CYS A 188 -23.29 10.21 4.87
C CYS A 188 -21.96 10.79 4.36
N ILE A 189 -21.82 12.12 4.35
CA ILE A 189 -20.60 12.80 3.89
C ILE A 189 -19.41 12.44 4.79
N LYS A 190 -19.60 12.45 6.12
CA LYS A 190 -18.58 12.02 7.08
C LYS A 190 -18.17 10.56 6.86
N GLY A 191 -19.13 9.67 6.64
CA GLY A 191 -18.87 8.27 6.34
C GLY A 191 -18.08 8.06 5.05
N VAL A 192 -18.30 8.89 4.01
CA VAL A 192 -17.49 8.88 2.80
C VAL A 192 -16.04 9.28 3.11
N GLN A 193 -15.83 10.34 3.89
CA GLN A 193 -14.47 10.74 4.29
C GLN A 193 -13.75 9.65 5.10
N GLU A 194 -14.44 9.01 6.05
CA GLU A 194 -13.89 7.90 6.84
C GLU A 194 -13.50 6.70 5.97
N GLN A 195 -14.34 6.32 5.01
CA GLN A 195 -14.03 5.24 4.07
C GLN A 195 -12.80 5.56 3.21
N ILE A 196 -12.71 6.81 2.75
CA ILE A 196 -11.58 7.27 1.96
C ILE A 196 -10.30 7.29 2.79
N LEU A 197 -10.33 7.81 4.03
CA LEU A 197 -9.18 7.82 4.95
C LEU A 197 -8.71 6.42 5.32
N SER A 198 -9.65 5.49 5.53
CA SER A 198 -9.32 4.08 5.80
C SER A 198 -8.64 3.41 4.60
N GLY A 199 -9.08 3.73 3.38
CA GLY A 199 -8.49 3.19 2.15
C GLY A 199 -7.19 3.89 1.71
N MET A 200 -7.02 5.17 2.03
CA MET A 200 -5.87 6.00 1.68
C MET A 200 -5.48 6.91 2.85
N PRO A 201 -4.69 6.42 3.82
CA PRO A 201 -4.32 7.17 5.01
C PRO A 201 -3.54 8.47 4.72
N ASN A 202 -2.77 8.48 3.63
CA ASN A 202 -1.92 9.62 3.23
C ASN A 202 -2.64 10.60 2.27
N ILE A 203 -3.97 10.56 2.20
CA ILE A 203 -4.71 11.40 1.23
C ILE A 203 -4.52 12.90 1.46
N LEU A 204 -4.31 13.31 2.71
CA LEU A 204 -4.03 14.70 3.07
C LEU A 204 -2.70 15.17 2.49
N ASP A 205 -1.68 14.31 2.49
CA ASP A 205 -0.38 14.62 1.90
C ASP A 205 -0.52 14.79 0.38
N HIS A 206 -1.28 13.91 -0.28
CA HIS A 206 -1.57 14.04 -1.72
C HIS A 206 -2.37 15.29 -2.08
N ILE A 207 -3.34 15.69 -1.25
CA ILE A 207 -4.08 16.95 -1.47
C ILE A 207 -3.12 18.13 -1.37
N ASN A 208 -2.27 18.16 -0.33
CA ASN A 208 -1.28 19.22 -0.15
C ASN A 208 -0.25 19.29 -1.30
N GLU A 209 0.22 18.15 -1.79
CA GLU A 209 1.13 18.06 -2.94
C GLU A 209 0.47 18.59 -4.24
N GLN A 210 -0.81 18.28 -4.47
CA GLN A 210 -1.56 18.77 -5.63
C GLN A 210 -1.79 20.29 -5.57
N GLU A 211 -2.06 20.85 -4.39
CA GLU A 211 -2.20 22.29 -4.21
C GLU A 211 -0.88 23.03 -4.46
N GLN A 212 0.25 22.49 -3.98
CA GLN A 212 1.58 23.06 -4.25
C GLN A 212 1.92 23.07 -5.74
N HIS A 213 1.67 21.95 -6.45
CA HIS A 213 1.90 21.87 -7.90
C HIS A 213 0.99 22.81 -8.72
N SER A 214 -0.24 23.05 -8.27
CA SER A 214 -1.18 23.98 -8.91
C SER A 214 -0.74 25.43 -8.73
N THR A 215 -0.18 25.78 -7.56
CA THR A 215 0.28 27.14 -7.23
C THR A 215 1.58 27.51 -7.95
N ASP A 216 2.50 26.56 -8.11
CA ASP A 216 3.74 26.74 -8.89
C ASP A 216 3.47 26.90 -10.40
N SER A 217 2.50 26.17 -10.93
CA SER A 217 2.11 26.26 -12.35
C SER A 217 1.49 27.63 -12.69
N GLN A 218 0.64 28.17 -11.81
CA GLN A 218 0.07 29.51 -11.97
C GLN A 218 1.10 30.64 -11.84
N SER A 219 2.14 30.44 -11.01
CA SER A 219 3.22 31.42 -10.82
C SER A 219 4.16 31.49 -12.03
N GLN A 220 4.36 30.37 -12.75
CA GLN A 220 5.15 30.35 -13.98
C GLN A 220 4.43 30.99 -15.17
N GLU A 221 3.10 30.86 -15.28
CA GLU A 221 2.32 31.55 -16.33
C GLU A 221 2.23 33.07 -16.15
N LEU A 222 2.38 33.58 -14.93
CA LEU A 222 2.37 35.03 -14.63
C LEU A 222 3.73 35.72 -14.85
N THR A 223 4.79 34.96 -15.18
CA THR A 223 6.16 35.48 -15.36
C THR A 223 6.65 35.41 -16.82
N MET A 224 5.79 35.06 -17.78
CA MET A 224 6.00 35.24 -19.22
C MET A 224 5.15 36.38 -19.79
#